data_AF-A0A7E6DBE4-F1
#
_entry.id   AF-A0A7E6DBE4-F1
#
_cell.length_a   1.000
_cell.length_b   1.000
_cell.length_c   1.000
_cell.angle_alpha   90.00
_cell.angle_beta   90.00
_cell.angle_gamma   90.00
#
_symmetry.space_group_name_H-M   'P 1'
#
loop_
_entity.id
_entity.type
_entity.pdbx_description
1 polymer ?
#
loop_
_entity_poly.entity_id
_entity_poly.type
_entity_poly.pdbx_seq_one_letter_code
_entity_poly.pdbx_strand_id
1 'polypeptide(L)'
;MLWKTVLLLALADQVLALENGLLRTPPMGWLAWERFRCNIDCDADPKNCISEQLFMEMADRLAEDGWRDLGYTYLNIDDCWIGGRDANGYLVPDPKRFPNGIAFLADYAHSLGLQLGIYEDLGNFTCMGYPGTTLDKVLQDAQTFAKWKVDMLKLDGCFSTPEEQAKGYPMMAAALNATGRPIAFSCSWPAYEGGLPPKVNYSLLADICNLWRNYDDIQDSWSSVLSILDWFADNQDVLQPVAGPGHWNDPDMLLIGNFGLSFEQARAQMALWTVLAAPLFMSTDLRTISAQSVDILQNPLMIKINQDPLGIQGRRILKDKSSIEVFLRPLARDAYAVVFFSRRADMPYRFRSSLAQLGFSGSGVYEAQDVYTGGIISGLQAEANFTVIINPSGVVMWYLYPTGEPEGPQL
;
A
#
# COMPACT_ATOMS: atom_id res chain seq x y z
N MET A 1 20.70 -42.44 48.26
CA MET A 1 19.99 -43.07 47.13
C MET A 1 18.55 -42.57 47.18
N LEU A 2 17.94 -41.89 46.23
CA LEU A 2 18.28 -41.35 44.90
C LEU A 2 17.36 -40.11 44.78
N TRP A 3 17.88 -38.93 44.44
CA TRP A 3 17.05 -37.77 44.08
C TRP A 3 16.57 -37.97 42.63
N LYS A 4 15.25 -37.96 42.42
CA LYS A 4 14.65 -37.89 41.07
C LYS A 4 14.33 -36.42 40.77
N THR A 5 15.12 -35.83 39.89
CA THR A 5 14.81 -34.55 39.26
C THR A 5 13.83 -34.82 38.11
N VAL A 6 12.63 -34.26 38.18
CA VAL A 6 11.67 -34.26 37.07
C VAL A 6 11.84 -32.94 36.33
N LEU A 7 12.35 -32.99 35.10
CA LEU A 7 12.30 -31.85 34.18
C LEU A 7 10.89 -31.76 33.59
N LEU A 8 10.19 -30.65 33.86
CA LEU A 8 9.05 -30.23 33.05
C LEU A 8 9.60 -29.62 31.75
N LEU A 9 9.38 -30.30 30.62
CA LEU A 9 9.46 -29.70 29.30
C LEU A 9 8.18 -28.90 29.09
N ALA A 10 8.29 -27.58 29.16
CA ALA A 10 7.25 -26.68 28.68
C ALA A 10 7.25 -26.74 27.14
N LEU A 11 6.21 -27.33 26.56
CA LEU A 11 5.85 -27.11 25.17
C LEU A 11 5.39 -25.66 25.06
N ALA A 12 6.29 -24.79 24.62
CA ALA A 12 5.89 -23.48 24.12
C ALA A 12 5.25 -23.72 22.75
N ASP A 13 3.93 -23.57 22.66
CA ASP A 13 3.29 -23.34 21.36
C ASP A 13 3.94 -22.09 20.78
N GLN A 14 4.75 -22.28 19.73
CA GLN A 14 5.24 -21.15 18.95
C GLN A 14 4.03 -20.56 18.25
N VAL A 15 3.53 -19.44 18.77
CA VAL A 15 2.58 -18.60 18.05
C VAL A 15 3.30 -18.16 16.77
N LEU A 16 2.85 -18.68 15.63
CA LEU A 16 3.32 -18.34 14.28
C LEU A 16 2.79 -16.94 13.92
N ALA A 17 3.20 -15.91 14.66
CA ALA A 17 3.02 -14.53 14.24
C ALA A 17 4.07 -14.20 13.17
N LEU A 18 3.64 -13.56 12.08
CA LEU A 18 4.45 -13.24 10.92
C LEU A 18 5.60 -12.34 11.31
N GLU A 19 5.41 -11.37 12.24
CA GLU A 19 6.40 -10.44 12.82
C GLU A 19 7.81 -10.53 12.21
N ASN A 20 7.91 -10.24 10.91
CA ASN A 20 9.04 -10.61 10.05
C ASN A 20 10.06 -9.47 9.93
N GLY A 21 9.86 -8.39 10.68
CA GLY A 21 10.69 -7.19 10.65
C GLY A 21 10.46 -6.28 9.45
N LEU A 22 9.58 -6.65 8.51
CA LEU A 22 9.34 -5.89 7.28
C LEU A 22 8.20 -4.89 7.45
N LEU A 23 8.15 -3.93 6.51
CA LEU A 23 7.05 -2.97 6.33
C LEU A 23 6.66 -2.23 7.62
N ARG A 24 7.64 -1.80 8.41
CA ARG A 24 7.42 -0.97 9.61
C ARG A 24 6.86 0.43 9.27
N THR A 25 6.95 0.82 8.01
CA THR A 25 6.17 1.88 7.37
C THR A 25 5.42 1.29 6.16
N PRO A 26 4.36 1.95 5.65
CA PRO A 26 3.63 1.44 4.49
C PRO A 26 4.58 1.23 3.29
N PRO A 27 4.45 0.14 2.51
CA PRO A 27 5.34 -0.09 1.39
C PRO A 27 5.17 0.98 0.31
N MET A 28 6.27 1.35 -0.33
CA MET A 28 6.30 2.25 -1.47
C MET A 28 6.97 1.56 -2.65
N GLY A 29 6.38 1.66 -3.83
CA GLY A 29 6.94 1.04 -5.02
C GLY A 29 6.06 1.20 -6.25
N TRP A 30 6.19 0.25 -7.15
CA TRP A 30 5.46 0.18 -8.41
C TRP A 30 4.89 -1.23 -8.60
N LEU A 31 3.67 -1.33 -9.10
CA LEU A 31 2.96 -2.58 -9.37
C LEU A 31 2.33 -2.51 -10.77
N ALA A 32 2.44 -3.58 -11.56
CA ALA A 32 2.09 -3.53 -12.99
C ALA A 32 0.58 -3.44 -13.31
N TRP A 33 -0.28 -3.91 -12.41
CA TRP A 33 -1.66 -4.31 -12.71
C TRP A 33 -2.52 -3.19 -13.32
N GLU A 34 -2.71 -2.06 -12.65
CA GLU A 34 -3.71 -1.07 -13.08
C GLU A 34 -3.43 -0.56 -14.50
N ARG A 35 -2.16 -0.30 -14.83
CA ARG A 35 -1.76 0.33 -16.09
C ARG A 35 -1.50 -0.66 -17.22
N PHE A 36 -0.90 -1.81 -16.91
CA PHE A 36 -0.43 -2.78 -17.91
C PHE A 36 -1.31 -4.04 -17.98
N ARG A 37 -2.08 -4.33 -16.92
CA ARG A 37 -3.09 -5.39 -16.85
C ARG A 37 -2.52 -6.73 -17.32
N CYS A 38 -3.32 -7.52 -18.02
CA CYS A 38 -2.91 -8.78 -18.61
C CYS A 38 -2.53 -8.65 -20.11
N ASN A 39 -1.81 -7.59 -20.49
CA ASN A 39 -1.34 -7.47 -21.87
C ASN A 39 -0.19 -8.44 -22.14
N ILE A 40 -0.41 -9.48 -22.93
CA ILE A 40 0.61 -10.50 -23.27
C ILE A 40 1.00 -10.51 -24.75
N ASP A 41 0.42 -9.62 -25.56
CA ASP A 41 0.71 -9.53 -27.00
C ASP A 41 1.98 -8.72 -27.25
N CYS A 42 3.13 -9.33 -26.96
CA CYS A 42 4.43 -8.70 -27.19
C CYS A 42 4.82 -8.57 -28.67
N ASP A 43 4.13 -9.27 -29.58
CA ASP A 43 4.39 -9.16 -31.02
C ASP A 43 3.80 -7.84 -31.55
N ALA A 44 2.58 -7.50 -31.13
CA ALA A 44 1.92 -6.26 -31.52
C ALA A 44 2.26 -5.07 -30.61
N ASP A 45 2.49 -5.29 -29.32
CA ASP A 45 2.72 -4.24 -28.31
C ASP A 45 3.93 -4.54 -27.40
N PRO A 46 5.14 -4.67 -27.97
CA PRO A 46 6.34 -5.13 -27.24
C PRO A 46 6.76 -4.21 -26.09
N LYS A 47 6.32 -2.94 -26.10
CA LYS A 47 6.71 -1.95 -25.09
C LYS A 47 5.81 -1.99 -23.85
N ASN A 48 4.61 -2.56 -23.94
CA ASN A 48 3.64 -2.52 -22.85
C ASN A 48 3.12 -3.90 -22.44
N CYS A 49 3.53 -4.97 -23.14
CA CYS A 49 3.22 -6.31 -22.70
C CYS A 49 3.97 -6.67 -21.41
N ILE A 50 3.36 -7.50 -20.57
CA ILE A 50 3.95 -8.06 -19.35
C ILE A 50 5.13 -8.96 -19.74
N SER A 51 6.33 -8.42 -19.61
CA SER A 51 7.59 -9.05 -20.04
C SER A 51 8.74 -8.60 -19.15
N GLU A 52 9.83 -9.36 -19.09
CA GLU A 52 11.02 -8.96 -18.34
C GLU A 52 11.55 -7.58 -18.77
N GLN A 53 11.43 -7.23 -20.06
CA GLN A 53 11.84 -5.94 -20.57
C GLN A 53 11.05 -4.79 -19.93
N LEU A 54 9.73 -4.94 -19.78
CA LEU A 54 8.90 -3.94 -19.10
C LEU A 54 9.40 -3.71 -17.67
N PHE A 55 9.64 -4.77 -16.91
CA PHE A 55 10.10 -4.66 -15.52
C PHE A 55 11.52 -4.09 -15.42
N MET A 56 12.43 -4.47 -16.31
CA MET A 56 13.79 -3.89 -16.36
C MET A 56 13.74 -2.39 -16.67
N GLU A 57 12.95 -1.96 -17.65
CA GLU A 57 12.81 -0.54 -17.97
C GLU A 57 12.20 0.25 -16.80
N MET A 58 11.20 -0.30 -16.10
CA MET A 58 10.65 0.34 -14.90
C MET A 58 11.65 0.36 -13.74
N ALA A 59 12.47 -0.68 -13.58
CA ALA A 59 13.56 -0.72 -12.61
C ALA A 59 14.59 0.38 -12.86
N ASP A 60 14.97 0.58 -14.13
CA ASP A 60 15.89 1.64 -14.53
C ASP A 60 15.30 3.02 -14.18
N ARG A 61 14.04 3.27 -14.53
CA ARG A 61 13.38 4.55 -14.18
C ARG A 61 13.32 4.73 -12.66
N LEU A 62 12.92 3.70 -11.91
CA LEU A 62 12.90 3.75 -10.44
C LEU A 62 14.27 4.13 -9.84
N ALA A 63 15.35 3.61 -10.42
CA ALA A 63 16.72 3.84 -9.94
C ALA A 63 17.33 5.17 -10.39
N GLU A 64 16.96 5.68 -11.57
CA GLU A 64 17.58 6.84 -12.20
C GLU A 64 16.80 8.15 -12.00
N ASP A 65 15.48 8.09 -11.88
CA ASP A 65 14.60 9.28 -11.86
C ASP A 65 14.20 9.73 -10.44
N GLY A 66 14.94 9.28 -9.42
CA GLY A 66 14.79 9.72 -8.02
C GLY A 66 13.73 8.96 -7.20
N TRP A 67 12.99 8.02 -7.79
CA TRP A 67 11.94 7.27 -7.09
C TRP A 67 12.49 6.42 -5.93
N ARG A 68 13.52 5.62 -6.19
CA ARG A 68 14.17 4.79 -5.18
C ARG A 68 14.72 5.64 -4.04
N ASP A 69 15.35 6.76 -4.37
CA ASP A 69 15.99 7.64 -3.41
C ASP A 69 14.97 8.32 -2.47
N LEU A 70 13.71 8.42 -2.92
CA LEU A 70 12.56 8.88 -2.13
C LEU A 70 11.79 7.74 -1.44
N GLY A 71 12.20 6.49 -1.60
CA GLY A 71 11.66 5.32 -0.88
C GLY A 71 10.83 4.36 -1.72
N TYR A 72 10.53 4.66 -3.00
CA TYR A 72 9.84 3.73 -3.89
C TYR A 72 10.79 2.58 -4.30
N THR A 73 10.81 1.52 -3.51
CA THR A 73 11.83 0.45 -3.62
C THR A 73 11.29 -0.87 -4.16
N TYR A 74 9.98 -1.11 -4.07
CA TYR A 74 9.38 -2.34 -4.59
C TYR A 74 9.05 -2.22 -6.09
N LEU A 75 9.43 -3.24 -6.86
CA LEU A 75 9.06 -3.46 -8.26
C LEU A 75 8.26 -4.76 -8.32
N ASN A 76 6.93 -4.66 -8.44
CA ASN A 76 6.04 -5.78 -8.24
C ASN A 76 5.44 -6.27 -9.56
N ILE A 77 5.68 -7.54 -9.87
CA ILE A 77 4.99 -8.30 -10.91
C ILE A 77 3.58 -8.64 -10.40
N ASP A 78 2.56 -8.44 -11.24
CA ASP A 78 1.19 -8.89 -10.98
C ASP A 78 0.82 -10.12 -11.82
N ASP A 79 -0.47 -10.41 -12.04
CA ASP A 79 -0.92 -11.58 -12.80
C ASP A 79 -0.31 -11.63 -14.24
N CYS A 80 -0.46 -12.80 -14.89
CA CYS A 80 -0.08 -13.06 -16.27
C CYS A 80 1.41 -13.22 -16.54
N TRP A 81 2.25 -13.43 -15.53
CA TRP A 81 3.68 -13.72 -15.71
C TRP A 81 4.00 -15.21 -15.98
N ILE A 82 3.10 -16.10 -15.56
CA ILE A 82 3.32 -17.56 -15.51
C ILE A 82 3.25 -18.17 -16.91
N GLY A 83 4.18 -19.07 -17.24
CA GLY A 83 4.15 -19.88 -18.45
C GLY A 83 3.53 -21.26 -18.22
N GLY A 84 3.68 -21.80 -17.01
CA GLY A 84 3.15 -23.10 -16.62
C GLY A 84 3.76 -23.62 -15.33
N ARG A 85 3.65 -24.92 -15.12
CA ARG A 85 4.45 -25.68 -14.16
C ARG A 85 5.32 -26.68 -14.92
N ASP A 86 6.56 -26.89 -14.46
CA ASP A 86 7.47 -27.87 -15.04
C ASP A 86 7.05 -29.32 -14.69
N ALA A 87 7.80 -30.31 -15.17
CA ALA A 87 7.51 -31.72 -14.92
C ALA A 87 7.54 -32.12 -13.41
N ASN A 88 8.18 -31.32 -12.57
CA ASN A 88 8.23 -31.50 -11.11
C ASN A 88 7.18 -30.64 -10.39
N GLY A 89 6.35 -29.90 -11.13
CA GLY A 89 5.30 -29.05 -10.60
C GLY A 89 5.74 -27.66 -10.14
N TYR A 90 7.00 -27.25 -10.37
CA TYR A 90 7.49 -25.91 -10.04
C TYR A 90 6.97 -24.89 -11.03
N LEU A 91 6.55 -23.72 -10.55
CA LEU A 91 6.18 -22.59 -11.40
C LEU A 91 7.35 -22.21 -12.33
N VAL A 92 7.01 -21.91 -13.58
CA VAL A 92 7.94 -21.34 -14.56
C VAL A 92 7.31 -20.10 -15.20
N PRO A 93 8.07 -19.00 -15.38
CA PRO A 93 7.55 -17.84 -16.09
C PRO A 93 7.37 -18.17 -17.58
N ASP A 94 6.62 -17.34 -18.30
CA ASP A 94 6.47 -17.47 -19.74
C ASP A 94 7.84 -17.35 -20.43
N PRO A 95 8.33 -18.39 -21.13
CA PRO A 95 9.69 -18.41 -21.65
C PRO A 95 9.92 -17.44 -22.82
N LYS A 96 8.86 -16.94 -23.46
CA LYS A 96 8.99 -15.92 -24.51
C LYS A 96 9.08 -14.52 -23.92
N ARG A 97 8.33 -14.25 -22.85
CA ARG A 97 8.24 -12.92 -22.23
C ARG A 97 9.25 -12.70 -21.12
N PHE A 98 9.72 -13.77 -20.49
CA PHE A 98 10.76 -13.79 -19.46
C PHE A 98 11.85 -14.82 -19.81
N PRO A 99 12.53 -14.68 -20.96
CA PRO A 99 13.54 -15.64 -21.43
C PRO A 99 14.70 -15.87 -20.45
N ASN A 100 15.02 -14.91 -19.59
CA ASN A 100 16.10 -15.04 -18.58
C ASN A 100 15.58 -15.57 -17.23
N GLY A 101 14.26 -15.62 -17.04
CA GLY A 101 13.60 -16.12 -15.83
C GLY A 101 13.58 -15.14 -14.65
N ILE A 102 12.78 -15.46 -13.63
CA ILE A 102 12.52 -14.56 -12.50
C ILE A 102 13.76 -14.31 -11.62
N ALA A 103 14.60 -15.33 -11.40
CA ALA A 103 15.81 -15.16 -10.60
C ALA A 103 16.78 -14.14 -11.20
N PHE A 104 16.88 -14.08 -12.54
CA PHE A 104 17.65 -13.06 -13.23
C PHE A 104 17.05 -11.67 -13.02
N LEU A 105 15.73 -11.53 -13.13
CA LEU A 105 15.04 -10.25 -12.91
C LEU A 105 15.17 -9.77 -11.46
N ALA A 106 15.16 -10.69 -10.49
CA ALA A 106 15.44 -10.38 -9.08
C ALA A 106 16.86 -9.87 -8.91
N ASP A 107 17.87 -10.57 -9.45
CA ASP A 107 19.26 -10.13 -9.42
C ASP A 107 19.43 -8.75 -10.10
N TYR A 108 18.70 -8.47 -11.18
CA TYR A 108 18.68 -7.16 -11.84
C TYR A 108 18.12 -6.07 -10.93
N ALA A 109 16.93 -6.26 -10.37
CA ALA A 109 16.30 -5.31 -9.44
C ALA A 109 17.21 -5.05 -8.22
N HIS A 110 17.78 -6.10 -7.63
CA HIS A 110 18.70 -6.00 -6.49
C HIS A 110 19.98 -5.23 -6.84
N SER A 111 20.51 -5.38 -8.06
CA SER A 111 21.68 -4.62 -8.51
C SER A 111 21.45 -3.10 -8.56
N LEU A 112 20.18 -2.69 -8.67
CA LEU A 112 19.73 -1.30 -8.66
C LEU A 112 19.30 -0.82 -7.26
N GLY A 113 19.43 -1.66 -6.23
CA GLY A 113 18.97 -1.35 -4.87
C GLY A 113 17.45 -1.37 -4.71
N LEU A 114 16.74 -2.07 -5.60
CA LEU A 114 15.30 -2.29 -5.54
C LEU A 114 15.00 -3.68 -4.95
N GLN A 115 13.73 -3.93 -4.67
CA GLN A 115 13.17 -5.18 -4.18
C GLN A 115 12.17 -5.72 -5.21
N LEU A 116 12.20 -7.02 -5.51
CA LEU A 116 11.30 -7.63 -6.48
C LEU A 116 10.08 -8.24 -5.78
N GLY A 117 8.89 -7.76 -6.11
CA GLY A 117 7.64 -8.44 -5.76
C GLY A 117 7.15 -9.36 -6.87
N ILE A 118 6.44 -10.41 -6.48
CA ILE A 118 5.73 -11.32 -7.40
C ILE A 118 4.28 -11.49 -6.98
N TYR A 119 3.49 -12.01 -7.90
CA TYR A 119 2.08 -12.32 -7.70
C TYR A 119 1.83 -13.82 -7.79
N GLU A 120 0.87 -14.26 -6.99
CA GLU A 120 0.27 -15.56 -7.12
C GLU A 120 -1.18 -15.56 -6.63
N ASP A 121 -1.93 -16.64 -6.82
CA ASP A 121 -3.33 -16.76 -6.38
C ASP A 121 -3.53 -17.99 -5.51
N LEU A 122 -4.20 -17.83 -4.38
CA LEU A 122 -4.67 -18.95 -3.57
C LEU A 122 -5.96 -19.53 -4.16
N GLY A 123 -5.80 -20.44 -5.12
CA GLY A 123 -6.90 -21.06 -5.82
C GLY A 123 -6.45 -21.99 -6.93
N ASN A 124 -7.41 -22.49 -7.72
CA ASN A 124 -7.10 -23.39 -8.84
C ASN A 124 -6.38 -22.66 -9.99
N PHE A 125 -6.68 -21.39 -10.17
CA PHE A 125 -6.11 -20.52 -11.19
C PHE A 125 -5.94 -19.12 -10.62
N THR A 126 -5.06 -18.33 -11.22
CA THR A 126 -5.09 -16.87 -11.04
C THR A 126 -6.38 -16.28 -11.61
N CYS A 127 -6.71 -15.05 -11.24
CA CYS A 127 -7.90 -14.36 -11.75
C CYS A 127 -7.96 -14.33 -13.29
N MET A 128 -6.82 -14.26 -13.99
CA MET A 128 -6.75 -14.32 -15.46
C MET A 128 -6.57 -15.73 -16.04
N GLY A 129 -6.65 -16.77 -15.22
CA GLY A 129 -6.68 -18.17 -15.65
C GLY A 129 -5.31 -18.84 -15.76
N TYR A 130 -4.25 -18.26 -15.19
CA TYR A 130 -2.92 -18.89 -15.12
C TYR A 130 -2.88 -19.94 -14.01
N PRO A 131 -1.88 -20.85 -13.97
CA PRO A 131 -1.78 -21.87 -12.92
C PRO A 131 -1.79 -21.23 -11.53
N GLY A 132 -2.78 -21.57 -10.69
CA GLY A 132 -2.87 -21.06 -9.33
C GLY A 132 -2.07 -21.89 -8.33
N THR A 133 -2.01 -21.39 -7.10
CA THR A 133 -1.43 -22.06 -5.94
C THR A 133 -2.52 -22.70 -5.11
N THR A 134 -2.82 -23.95 -5.42
CA THR A 134 -3.69 -24.80 -4.60
C THR A 134 -3.01 -25.16 -3.27
N LEU A 135 -3.79 -25.66 -2.30
CA LEU A 135 -3.28 -25.99 -0.96
C LEU A 135 -2.08 -26.96 -0.97
N ASP A 136 -2.00 -27.88 -1.93
CA ASP A 136 -0.89 -28.82 -2.10
C ASP A 136 0.38 -28.17 -2.71
N LYS A 137 0.26 -26.97 -3.28
CA LYS A 137 1.35 -26.21 -3.90
C LYS A 137 1.93 -25.10 -3.05
N VAL A 138 1.22 -24.65 -2.02
CA VAL A 138 1.64 -23.55 -1.11
C VAL A 138 3.11 -23.68 -0.67
N LEU A 139 3.52 -24.85 -0.17
CA LEU A 139 4.90 -25.05 0.30
C LEU A 139 5.92 -25.02 -0.85
N GLN A 140 5.58 -25.65 -1.99
CA GLN A 140 6.45 -25.71 -3.16
C GLN A 140 6.68 -24.30 -3.75
N ASP A 141 5.62 -23.51 -3.83
CA ASP A 141 5.68 -22.18 -4.45
C ASP A 141 6.35 -21.16 -3.52
N ALA A 142 6.09 -21.20 -2.21
CA ALA A 142 6.84 -20.41 -1.24
C ALA A 142 8.36 -20.65 -1.34
N GLN A 143 8.79 -21.92 -1.43
CA GLN A 143 10.20 -22.28 -1.63
C GLN A 143 10.73 -21.79 -2.97
N THR A 144 9.91 -21.81 -4.02
CA THR A 144 10.27 -21.32 -5.36
C THR A 144 10.57 -19.83 -5.32
N PHE A 145 9.67 -19.03 -4.73
CA PHE A 145 9.85 -17.59 -4.60
C PHE A 145 11.08 -17.23 -3.75
N ALA A 146 11.30 -17.93 -2.64
CA ALA A 146 12.50 -17.73 -1.83
C ALA A 146 13.78 -18.08 -2.59
N LYS A 147 13.78 -19.17 -3.37
CA LYS A 147 14.93 -19.57 -4.22
C LYS A 147 15.21 -18.56 -5.33
N TRP A 148 14.17 -17.94 -5.89
CA TRP A 148 14.32 -16.84 -6.86
C TRP A 148 14.68 -15.50 -6.22
N LYS A 149 14.82 -15.45 -4.90
CA LYS A 149 15.10 -14.23 -4.13
C LYS A 149 14.03 -13.14 -4.31
N VAL A 150 12.76 -13.53 -4.38
CA VAL A 150 11.63 -12.58 -4.32
C VAL A 150 11.58 -11.91 -2.93
N ASP A 151 11.22 -10.63 -2.85
CA ASP A 151 11.15 -9.82 -1.63
C ASP A 151 9.71 -9.54 -1.17
N MET A 152 8.72 -9.69 -2.05
CA MET A 152 7.31 -9.50 -1.73
C MET A 152 6.43 -10.48 -2.51
N LEU A 153 5.40 -11.02 -1.87
CA LEU A 153 4.36 -11.81 -2.52
C LEU A 153 3.00 -11.12 -2.33
N LYS A 154 2.31 -10.83 -3.42
CA LYS A 154 0.86 -10.64 -3.42
C LYS A 154 0.20 -12.00 -3.66
N LEU A 155 -0.67 -12.44 -2.75
CA LEU A 155 -1.46 -13.65 -2.90
C LEU A 155 -2.94 -13.28 -3.03
N ASP A 156 -3.48 -13.55 -4.20
CA ASP A 156 -4.86 -13.30 -4.58
C ASP A 156 -5.80 -14.45 -4.13
N GLY A 157 -7.08 -14.38 -4.48
CA GLY A 157 -8.07 -15.36 -4.00
C GLY A 157 -9.14 -15.75 -5.02
N CYS A 158 -8.88 -15.64 -6.32
CA CYS A 158 -9.82 -16.14 -7.32
C CYS A 158 -9.87 -17.67 -7.30
N PHE A 159 -10.96 -18.25 -7.83
CA PHE A 159 -11.09 -19.70 -8.03
C PHE A 159 -10.83 -20.59 -6.79
N SER A 160 -11.10 -20.06 -5.59
CA SER A 160 -11.06 -20.79 -4.30
C SER A 160 -12.37 -20.67 -3.52
N THR A 161 -12.55 -21.55 -2.55
CA THR A 161 -13.64 -21.47 -1.57
C THR A 161 -13.21 -20.73 -0.29
N PRO A 162 -14.16 -20.21 0.51
CA PRO A 162 -13.87 -19.64 1.82
C PRO A 162 -13.04 -20.57 2.73
N GLU A 163 -13.30 -21.88 2.69
CA GLU A 163 -12.56 -22.87 3.50
C GLU A 163 -11.12 -23.07 3.01
N GLU A 164 -10.88 -22.94 1.71
CA GLU A 164 -9.54 -22.98 1.14
C GLU A 164 -8.76 -21.71 1.53
N GLN A 165 -9.39 -20.54 1.43
CA GLN A 165 -8.77 -19.27 1.83
C GLN A 165 -8.42 -19.27 3.33
N ALA A 166 -9.34 -19.70 4.18
CA ALA A 166 -9.14 -19.80 5.63
C ALA A 166 -7.99 -20.72 6.05
N LYS A 167 -7.61 -21.68 5.20
CA LYS A 167 -6.44 -22.55 5.43
C LYS A 167 -5.20 -22.01 4.74
N GLY A 168 -5.33 -21.60 3.48
CA GLY A 168 -4.22 -21.34 2.60
C GLY A 168 -3.46 -20.06 2.89
N TYR A 169 -4.13 -18.98 3.32
CA TYR A 169 -3.43 -17.75 3.71
C TYR A 169 -2.51 -17.97 4.93
N PRO A 170 -2.98 -18.57 6.05
CA PRO A 170 -2.10 -18.97 7.15
C PRO A 170 -1.01 -19.97 6.72
N MET A 171 -1.34 -20.94 5.86
CA MET A 171 -0.35 -21.89 5.35
C MET A 171 0.75 -21.22 4.53
N MET A 172 0.42 -20.22 3.69
CA MET A 172 1.40 -19.47 2.92
C MET A 172 2.27 -18.62 3.82
N ALA A 173 1.71 -17.90 4.80
CA ALA A 173 2.49 -17.14 5.78
C ALA A 173 3.50 -18.03 6.50
N ALA A 174 3.07 -19.20 6.98
CA ALA A 174 3.94 -20.18 7.62
C ALA A 174 5.01 -20.75 6.65
N ALA A 175 4.63 -21.03 5.40
CA ALA A 175 5.55 -21.55 4.39
C ALA A 175 6.62 -20.52 4.00
N LEU A 176 6.25 -19.26 3.82
CA LEU A 176 7.18 -18.15 3.56
C LEU A 176 8.17 -18.00 4.73
N ASN A 177 7.67 -17.96 5.96
CA ASN A 177 8.52 -17.88 7.16
C ASN A 177 9.51 -19.07 7.24
N ALA A 178 9.04 -20.28 6.95
CA ALA A 178 9.88 -21.50 6.97
C ALA A 178 11.01 -21.49 5.92
N THR A 179 10.95 -20.64 4.90
CA THR A 179 12.05 -20.49 3.94
C THR A 179 13.27 -19.78 4.53
N GLY A 180 13.09 -19.02 5.62
CA GLY A 180 14.13 -18.20 6.24
C GLY A 180 14.47 -16.91 5.47
N ARG A 181 13.84 -16.65 4.32
CA ARG A 181 13.94 -15.38 3.61
C ARG A 181 12.81 -14.45 4.06
N PRO A 182 13.11 -13.21 4.50
CA PRO A 182 12.08 -12.20 4.70
C PRO A 182 11.39 -11.89 3.36
N ILE A 183 10.10 -12.18 3.26
CA ILE A 183 9.25 -11.87 2.11
C ILE A 183 8.04 -11.11 2.65
N ALA A 184 7.83 -9.88 2.19
CA ALA A 184 6.66 -9.10 2.55
C ALA A 184 5.41 -9.78 1.98
N PHE A 185 4.36 -9.93 2.77
CA PHE A 185 3.19 -10.70 2.36
C PHE A 185 1.94 -9.82 2.26
N SER A 186 1.46 -9.60 1.03
CA SER A 186 0.21 -8.90 0.71
C SER A 186 -0.90 -9.91 0.47
N CYS A 187 -1.98 -9.80 1.23
CA CYS A 187 -3.07 -10.76 1.25
C CYS A 187 -4.36 -10.16 0.69
N SER A 188 -4.92 -10.72 -0.38
CA SER A 188 -6.23 -10.26 -0.88
C SER A 188 -7.42 -10.83 -0.11
N TRP A 189 -7.18 -11.73 0.85
CA TRP A 189 -8.22 -12.47 1.58
C TRP A 189 -9.44 -11.65 1.99
N PRO A 190 -9.32 -10.51 2.71
CA PRO A 190 -10.50 -9.81 3.17
C PRO A 190 -11.40 -9.28 2.04
N ALA A 191 -10.87 -8.90 0.87
CA ALA A 191 -11.68 -8.47 -0.26
C ALA A 191 -12.65 -9.57 -0.74
N TYR A 192 -12.21 -10.83 -0.72
CA TYR A 192 -13.04 -11.98 -1.12
C TYR A 192 -14.09 -12.38 -0.07
N GLU A 193 -13.97 -11.88 1.16
CA GLU A 193 -14.91 -12.12 2.26
C GLU A 193 -15.80 -10.90 2.56
N GLY A 194 -15.71 -9.84 1.75
CA GLY A 194 -16.48 -8.60 1.88
C GLY A 194 -15.90 -7.57 2.86
N GLY A 195 -14.66 -7.77 3.31
CA GLY A 195 -13.85 -6.77 4.00
C GLY A 195 -14.22 -6.47 5.45
N LEU A 196 -15.22 -7.15 6.03
CA LEU A 196 -15.76 -6.81 7.36
C LEU A 196 -15.96 -8.02 8.28
N PRO A 197 -15.87 -7.81 9.61
CA PRO A 197 -16.33 -8.77 10.60
C PRO A 197 -17.83 -9.08 10.42
N PRO A 198 -18.30 -10.30 10.78
CA PRO A 198 -17.53 -11.37 11.43
C PRO A 198 -16.77 -12.29 10.46
N LYS A 199 -16.93 -12.12 9.14
CA LYS A 199 -16.26 -12.97 8.15
C LYS A 199 -14.76 -12.72 8.09
N VAL A 200 -14.35 -11.46 8.22
CA VAL A 200 -12.95 -11.07 8.29
C VAL A 200 -12.51 -10.94 9.74
N ASN A 201 -11.42 -11.64 10.09
CA ASN A 201 -10.73 -11.50 11.37
C ASN A 201 -9.42 -10.72 11.17
N TYR A 202 -9.47 -9.41 11.42
CA TYR A 202 -8.29 -8.54 11.27
C TYR A 202 -7.17 -8.82 12.27
N SER A 203 -7.46 -9.37 13.45
CA SER A 203 -6.40 -9.79 14.38
C SER A 203 -5.58 -10.93 13.79
N LEU A 204 -6.23 -11.90 13.14
CA LEU A 204 -5.52 -12.95 12.42
C LEU A 204 -4.73 -12.37 11.24
N LEU A 205 -5.32 -11.49 10.43
CA LEU A 205 -4.62 -10.88 9.30
C LEU A 205 -3.37 -10.11 9.73
N ALA A 206 -3.44 -9.34 10.84
CA ALA A 206 -2.28 -8.66 11.41
C ALA A 206 -1.17 -9.63 11.83
N ASP A 207 -1.54 -10.83 12.31
CA ASP A 207 -0.59 -11.88 12.67
C ASP A 207 -0.01 -12.61 11.46
N ILE A 208 -0.65 -12.61 10.28
CA ILE A 208 -0.20 -13.45 9.15
C ILE A 208 0.15 -12.69 7.88
N CYS A 209 -0.12 -11.40 7.78
CA CYS A 209 0.05 -10.59 6.56
C CYS A 209 0.69 -9.24 6.89
N ASN A 210 1.54 -8.72 6.01
CA ASN A 210 2.08 -7.37 6.17
C ASN A 210 1.16 -6.27 5.63
N LEU A 211 0.28 -6.61 4.70
CA LEU A 211 -0.80 -5.76 4.24
C LEU A 211 -1.92 -6.61 3.66
N TRP A 212 -3.11 -6.02 3.53
CA TRP A 212 -4.25 -6.72 2.96
C TRP A 212 -5.16 -5.82 2.14
N ARG A 213 -5.57 -6.30 0.97
CA ARG A 213 -6.58 -5.63 0.14
C ARG A 213 -7.95 -5.82 0.77
N ASN A 214 -8.53 -4.76 1.31
CA ASN A 214 -9.81 -4.85 2.03
C ASN A 214 -11.03 -4.89 1.11
N TYR A 215 -10.93 -4.29 -0.07
CA TYR A 215 -12.08 -3.87 -0.88
C TYR A 215 -11.79 -4.00 -2.38
N ASP A 216 -12.78 -3.62 -3.20
CA ASP A 216 -12.80 -3.73 -4.66
C ASP A 216 -11.53 -3.17 -5.34
N ASP A 217 -11.19 -3.74 -6.50
CA ASP A 217 -10.09 -3.27 -7.35
C ASP A 217 -10.31 -1.84 -7.84
N ILE A 218 -9.27 -1.03 -7.70
CA ILE A 218 -9.26 0.32 -8.25
C ILE A 218 -9.24 0.27 -9.79
N GLN A 219 -9.98 1.19 -10.39
CA GLN A 219 -10.04 1.42 -11.82
C GLN A 219 -9.68 2.87 -12.10
N ASP A 220 -9.06 3.16 -13.25
CA ASP A 220 -8.66 4.52 -13.66
C ASP A 220 -9.85 5.48 -13.86
N SER A 221 -10.47 5.89 -12.76
CA SER A 221 -11.64 6.76 -12.71
C SER A 221 -11.78 7.39 -11.32
N TRP A 222 -12.22 8.64 -11.29
CA TRP A 222 -12.52 9.30 -10.02
C TRP A 222 -13.66 8.63 -9.23
N SER A 223 -14.62 8.00 -9.92
CA SER A 223 -15.68 7.22 -9.26
C SER A 223 -15.14 6.06 -8.45
N SER A 224 -14.10 5.36 -8.94
CA SER A 224 -13.48 4.25 -8.23
C SER A 224 -12.71 4.74 -7.00
N VAL A 225 -11.98 5.86 -7.12
CA VAL A 225 -11.33 6.51 -5.97
C VAL A 225 -12.34 6.87 -4.89
N LEU A 226 -13.47 7.48 -5.28
CA LEU A 226 -14.53 7.86 -4.34
C LEU A 226 -15.20 6.64 -3.70
N SER A 227 -15.46 5.56 -4.44
CA SER A 227 -16.10 4.36 -3.87
C SER A 227 -15.22 3.70 -2.82
N ILE A 228 -13.91 3.62 -3.09
CA ILE A 228 -12.94 3.10 -2.12
C ILE A 228 -12.88 4.01 -0.89
N LEU A 229 -12.73 5.32 -1.11
CA LEU A 229 -12.69 6.29 -0.01
C LEU A 229 -13.94 6.23 0.87
N ASP A 230 -15.11 6.16 0.26
CA ASP A 230 -16.39 6.04 0.98
C ASP A 230 -16.44 4.77 1.81
N TRP A 231 -16.09 3.62 1.21
CA TRP A 231 -16.11 2.36 1.93
C TRP A 231 -15.15 2.36 3.13
N PHE A 232 -13.92 2.87 2.95
CA PHE A 232 -12.96 2.99 4.05
C PHE A 232 -13.44 3.96 5.13
N ALA A 233 -14.01 5.11 4.75
CA ALA A 233 -14.48 6.13 5.69
C ALA A 233 -15.77 5.73 6.42
N ASP A 234 -16.63 4.91 5.82
CA ASP A 234 -17.84 4.40 6.43
C ASP A 234 -17.55 3.22 7.38
N ASN A 235 -16.44 2.50 7.17
CA ASN A 235 -16.00 1.37 7.99
C ASN A 235 -14.78 1.67 8.89
N GLN A 236 -14.41 2.95 9.01
CA GLN A 236 -13.17 3.36 9.69
C GLN A 236 -13.07 2.96 11.16
N ASP A 237 -14.18 2.74 11.86
CA ASP A 237 -14.19 2.26 13.26
C ASP A 237 -13.62 0.85 13.39
N VAL A 238 -13.75 0.04 12.34
CA VAL A 238 -13.19 -1.31 12.26
C VAL A 238 -11.77 -1.27 11.69
N LEU A 239 -11.56 -0.49 10.63
CA LEU A 239 -10.32 -0.56 9.83
C LEU A 239 -9.18 0.24 10.43
N GLN A 240 -9.44 1.42 10.99
CA GLN A 240 -8.35 2.29 11.45
C GLN A 240 -7.53 1.69 12.60
N PRO A 241 -8.12 1.01 13.61
CA PRO A 241 -7.36 0.45 14.72
C PRO A 241 -6.46 -0.75 14.36
N VAL A 242 -6.69 -1.38 13.20
CA VAL A 242 -5.98 -2.61 12.82
C VAL A 242 -4.75 -2.36 11.94
N ALA A 243 -4.55 -1.13 11.47
CA ALA A 243 -3.36 -0.74 10.74
C ALA A 243 -2.25 -0.26 11.69
N GLY A 244 -1.00 -0.65 11.39
CA GLY A 244 0.18 -0.23 12.16
C GLY A 244 1.49 -0.81 11.60
N PRO A 245 2.63 -0.50 12.23
CA PRO A 245 3.95 -0.93 11.78
C PRO A 245 4.09 -2.45 11.57
N GLY A 246 4.06 -2.86 10.31
CA GLY A 246 4.20 -4.24 9.88
C GLY A 246 2.90 -4.88 9.38
N HIS A 247 1.76 -4.20 9.46
CA HIS A 247 0.44 -4.71 9.08
C HIS A 247 -0.52 -3.57 8.64
N TRP A 248 -0.77 -3.43 7.34
CA TRP A 248 -1.47 -2.27 6.76
C TRP A 248 -2.77 -2.61 6.04
N ASN A 249 -3.77 -1.73 6.12
CA ASN A 249 -4.88 -1.77 5.18
C ASN A 249 -4.41 -1.28 3.79
N ASP A 250 -4.87 -1.94 2.73
CA ASP A 250 -4.53 -1.62 1.35
C ASP A 250 -5.79 -1.19 0.56
N PRO A 251 -5.97 0.12 0.31
CA PRO A 251 -7.01 0.67 -0.55
C PRO A 251 -6.68 0.61 -2.05
N ASP A 252 -5.71 -0.23 -2.43
CA ASP A 252 -5.23 -0.46 -3.80
C ASP A 252 -4.35 0.68 -4.36
N MET A 253 -3.85 0.47 -5.57
CA MET A 253 -2.81 1.27 -6.23
C MET A 253 -3.15 2.76 -6.45
N LEU A 254 -2.10 3.57 -6.62
CA LEU A 254 -2.18 4.95 -7.07
C LEU A 254 -2.37 5.02 -8.60
N LEU A 255 -3.32 5.86 -9.04
CA LEU A 255 -3.67 6.10 -10.46
C LEU A 255 -2.92 7.31 -11.06
N ILE A 256 -2.13 8.00 -10.25
CA ILE A 256 -1.47 9.25 -10.62
C ILE A 256 -0.47 8.98 -11.76
N GLY A 257 -0.64 9.69 -12.87
CA GLY A 257 0.14 9.49 -14.09
C GLY A 257 -0.62 8.75 -15.20
N ASN A 258 -1.80 8.21 -14.90
CA ASN A 258 -2.68 7.57 -15.89
C ASN A 258 -3.66 8.57 -16.51
N PHE A 259 -4.88 8.15 -16.85
CA PHE A 259 -5.75 8.86 -17.79
C PHE A 259 -7.04 9.38 -17.15
N GLY A 260 -7.53 8.73 -16.09
CA GLY A 260 -8.86 8.95 -15.52
C GLY A 260 -8.94 9.99 -14.42
N LEU A 261 -7.80 10.44 -13.88
CA LEU A 261 -7.75 11.48 -12.86
C LEU A 261 -7.30 12.82 -13.43
N SER A 262 -8.08 13.87 -13.15
CA SER A 262 -7.61 15.25 -13.32
C SER A 262 -6.47 15.58 -12.35
N PHE A 263 -5.79 16.70 -12.56
CA PHE A 263 -4.72 17.17 -11.67
C PHE A 263 -5.16 17.32 -10.19
N GLU A 264 -6.35 17.88 -9.96
CA GLU A 264 -6.91 18.02 -8.61
C GLU A 264 -7.22 16.67 -7.96
N GLN A 265 -7.73 15.72 -8.75
CA GLN A 265 -8.06 14.37 -8.30
C GLN A 265 -6.81 13.53 -8.02
N ALA A 266 -5.75 13.70 -8.82
CA ALA A 266 -4.45 13.09 -8.59
C ALA A 266 -3.84 13.57 -7.25
N ARG A 267 -3.89 14.88 -6.99
CA ARG A 267 -3.51 15.45 -5.69
C ARG A 267 -4.40 14.94 -4.55
N ALA A 268 -5.69 14.79 -4.79
CA ALA A 268 -6.62 14.27 -3.80
C ALA A 268 -6.28 12.81 -3.45
N GLN A 269 -6.06 11.94 -4.44
CA GLN A 269 -5.70 10.54 -4.19
C GLN A 269 -4.41 10.46 -3.35
N MET A 270 -3.34 11.16 -3.73
CA MET A 270 -2.08 11.11 -2.99
C MET A 270 -2.25 11.54 -1.52
N ALA A 271 -2.98 12.64 -1.27
CA ALA A 271 -3.22 13.13 0.08
C ALA A 271 -4.09 12.19 0.91
N LEU A 272 -5.12 11.60 0.29
CA LEU A 272 -6.05 10.69 0.97
C LEU A 272 -5.42 9.32 1.27
N TRP A 273 -4.63 8.76 0.35
CA TRP A 273 -3.87 7.54 0.61
C TRP A 273 -2.83 7.79 1.71
N THR A 274 -2.18 8.96 1.68
CA THR A 274 -1.24 9.38 2.72
C THR A 274 -1.88 9.51 4.10
N VAL A 275 -3.05 10.17 4.22
CA VAL A 275 -3.74 10.29 5.51
C VAL A 275 -4.29 8.94 6.00
N LEU A 276 -4.55 7.99 5.10
CA LEU A 276 -4.98 6.64 5.44
C LEU A 276 -3.83 5.68 5.79
N ALA A 277 -2.57 6.14 5.79
CA ALA A 277 -1.39 5.28 5.96
C ALA A 277 -1.36 4.10 4.95
N ALA A 278 -1.86 4.34 3.74
CA ALA A 278 -1.91 3.34 2.69
C ALA A 278 -0.52 3.05 2.10
N PRO A 279 -0.31 1.85 1.53
CA PRO A 279 0.73 1.63 0.55
C PRO A 279 0.74 2.70 -0.55
N LEU A 280 1.94 3.10 -0.98
CA LEU A 280 2.12 3.97 -2.15
C LEU A 280 2.68 3.14 -3.31
N PHE A 281 1.89 2.18 -3.78
CA PHE A 281 2.18 1.45 -5.02
C PHE A 281 1.67 2.24 -6.21
N MET A 282 2.59 2.81 -6.99
CA MET A 282 2.29 3.39 -8.29
C MET A 282 1.93 2.29 -9.28
N SER A 283 0.98 2.52 -10.16
CA SER A 283 0.80 1.69 -11.34
C SER A 283 0.63 2.60 -12.55
N THR A 284 1.74 3.07 -13.11
CA THR A 284 1.77 4.00 -14.25
C THR A 284 3.00 3.77 -15.12
N ASP A 285 3.05 4.35 -16.32
CA ASP A 285 4.23 4.24 -17.19
C ASP A 285 5.28 5.30 -16.83
N LEU A 286 6.26 4.90 -16.00
CA LEU A 286 7.33 5.78 -15.53
C LEU A 286 8.22 6.32 -16.66
N ARG A 287 8.20 5.71 -17.86
CA ARG A 287 8.98 6.16 -19.01
C ARG A 287 8.41 7.43 -19.65
N THR A 288 7.11 7.69 -19.41
CA THR A 288 6.36 8.78 -20.06
C THR A 288 5.58 9.65 -19.09
N ILE A 289 5.74 9.42 -17.79
CA ILE A 289 5.02 10.15 -16.74
C ILE A 289 5.30 11.66 -16.82
N SER A 290 4.26 12.47 -16.66
CA SER A 290 4.38 13.92 -16.73
C SER A 290 5.10 14.50 -15.51
N ALA A 291 5.84 15.60 -15.68
CA ALA A 291 6.47 16.30 -14.55
C ALA A 291 5.48 16.68 -13.44
N GLN A 292 4.24 17.04 -13.81
CA GLN A 292 3.19 17.36 -12.82
C GLN A 292 2.81 16.15 -11.95
N SER A 293 2.76 14.95 -12.55
CA SER A 293 2.50 13.71 -11.82
C SER A 293 3.70 13.29 -10.97
N VAL A 294 4.91 13.50 -11.49
CA VAL A 294 6.17 13.30 -10.74
C VAL A 294 6.18 14.19 -9.50
N ASP A 295 5.90 15.48 -9.63
CA ASP A 295 5.88 16.43 -8.50
C ASP A 295 4.88 16.04 -7.40
N ILE A 296 3.76 15.39 -7.76
CA ILE A 296 2.78 14.89 -6.79
C ILE A 296 3.34 13.69 -6.04
N LEU A 297 3.83 12.68 -6.79
CA LEU A 297 4.27 11.41 -6.23
C LEU A 297 5.61 11.55 -5.47
N GLN A 298 6.50 12.43 -5.93
CA GLN A 298 7.81 12.67 -5.32
C GLN A 298 7.80 13.78 -4.24
N ASN A 299 6.64 14.27 -3.82
CA ASN A 299 6.56 15.32 -2.81
C ASN A 299 7.19 14.86 -1.46
N PRO A 300 8.32 15.43 -1.02
CA PRO A 300 9.05 14.89 0.13
C PRO A 300 8.28 14.99 1.45
N LEU A 301 7.47 16.04 1.63
CA LEU A 301 6.67 16.21 2.84
C LEU A 301 5.49 15.24 2.86
N MET A 302 4.86 15.00 1.71
CA MET A 302 3.81 13.98 1.56
C MET A 302 4.35 12.59 1.92
N ILE A 303 5.51 12.22 1.36
CA ILE A 303 6.16 10.93 1.63
C ILE A 303 6.52 10.80 3.11
N LYS A 304 7.11 11.84 3.71
CA LYS A 304 7.41 11.86 5.15
C LYS A 304 6.17 11.62 6.01
N ILE A 305 5.02 12.20 5.64
CA ILE A 305 3.76 11.98 6.35
C ILE A 305 3.27 10.54 6.15
N ASN A 306 3.32 10.01 4.92
CA ASN A 306 2.93 8.64 4.64
C ASN A 306 3.75 7.64 5.49
N GLN A 307 5.07 7.86 5.50
CA GLN A 307 6.09 7.08 6.18
C GLN A 307 6.29 7.45 7.67
N ASP A 308 5.32 8.13 8.29
CA ASP A 308 5.42 8.46 9.72
C ASP A 308 5.60 7.20 10.58
N PRO A 309 6.60 7.15 11.48
CA PRO A 309 6.99 5.93 12.19
C PRO A 309 5.98 5.46 13.22
N LEU A 310 4.99 6.29 13.63
CA LEU A 310 3.92 5.80 14.50
C LEU A 310 2.98 4.86 13.75
N GLY A 311 2.90 4.97 12.42
CA GLY A 311 2.06 4.10 11.60
C GLY A 311 0.57 4.20 11.89
N ILE A 312 0.12 5.30 12.51
CA ILE A 312 -1.30 5.46 12.85
C ILE A 312 -2.06 5.87 11.58
N GLN A 313 -2.98 5.02 11.13
CA GLN A 313 -3.92 5.37 10.06
C GLN A 313 -4.85 6.51 10.52
N GLY A 314 -5.08 7.48 9.64
CA GLY A 314 -5.98 8.61 9.90
C GLY A 314 -7.46 8.28 9.67
N ARG A 315 -8.32 9.29 9.86
CA ARG A 315 -9.78 9.15 9.88
C ARG A 315 -10.46 10.34 9.21
N ARG A 316 -11.67 10.14 8.68
CA ARG A 316 -12.60 11.24 8.38
C ARG A 316 -13.19 11.73 9.71
N ILE A 317 -12.92 12.98 10.06
CA ILE A 317 -13.37 13.61 11.32
C ILE A 317 -14.55 14.57 11.12
N LEU A 318 -14.77 15.06 9.90
CA LEU A 318 -15.87 15.97 9.57
C LEU A 318 -16.44 15.66 8.19
N LYS A 319 -17.77 15.74 8.08
CA LYS A 319 -18.51 15.81 6.82
C LYS A 319 -19.50 16.96 6.91
N ASP A 320 -19.15 18.08 6.29
CA ASP A 320 -19.94 19.30 6.36
C ASP A 320 -21.05 19.33 5.29
N LYS A 321 -22.13 20.09 5.57
CA LYS A 321 -23.26 20.26 4.63
C LYS A 321 -22.85 20.91 3.30
N SER A 322 -21.72 21.62 3.26
CA SER A 322 -21.14 22.20 2.05
C SER A 322 -20.43 21.19 1.13
N SER A 323 -20.47 19.88 1.47
CA SER A 323 -19.74 18.81 0.78
C SER A 323 -18.22 18.94 0.89
N ILE A 324 -17.76 19.50 2.01
CA ILE A 324 -16.36 19.46 2.44
C ILE A 324 -16.22 18.37 3.49
N GLU A 325 -15.22 17.51 3.31
CA GLU A 325 -14.81 16.50 4.28
C GLU A 325 -13.43 16.89 4.85
N VAL A 326 -13.20 16.59 6.13
CA VAL A 326 -11.88 16.77 6.75
C VAL A 326 -11.39 15.44 7.26
N PHE A 327 -10.18 15.07 6.85
CA PHE A 327 -9.46 13.90 7.32
C PHE A 327 -8.28 14.35 8.19
N LEU A 328 -7.98 13.56 9.21
CA LEU A 328 -6.89 13.84 10.15
C LEU A 328 -6.11 12.57 10.46
N ARG A 329 -4.78 12.65 10.37
CA ARG A 329 -3.85 11.59 10.76
C ARG A 329 -2.92 12.10 11.87
N PRO A 330 -2.88 11.47 13.04
CA PRO A 330 -1.85 11.72 14.06
C PRO A 330 -0.47 11.28 13.55
N LEU A 331 0.56 12.07 13.84
CA LEU A 331 1.95 11.83 13.44
C LEU A 331 2.87 11.94 14.67
N ALA A 332 4.13 11.55 14.52
CA ALA A 332 5.15 11.69 15.55
C ALA A 332 5.36 13.15 15.97
N ARG A 333 5.80 13.35 17.23
CA ARG A 333 6.06 14.67 17.84
C ARG A 333 4.83 15.57 17.89
N ASP A 334 3.68 14.98 18.22
CA ASP A 334 2.38 15.67 18.34
C ASP A 334 2.02 16.52 17.11
N ALA A 335 2.49 16.08 15.94
CA ALA A 335 2.12 16.65 14.66
C ALA A 335 0.91 15.91 14.07
N TYR A 336 0.28 16.52 13.08
CA TYR A 336 -0.91 16.02 12.42
C TYR A 336 -0.86 16.31 10.93
N ALA A 337 -1.35 15.39 10.10
CA ALA A 337 -1.76 15.73 8.75
C ALA A 337 -3.26 16.02 8.74
N VAL A 338 -3.66 17.14 8.13
CA VAL A 338 -5.06 17.54 7.97
C VAL A 338 -5.35 17.71 6.47
N VAL A 339 -6.28 16.93 5.93
CA VAL A 339 -6.71 17.01 4.54
C VAL A 339 -8.11 17.60 4.49
N PHE A 340 -8.26 18.76 3.86
CA PHE A 340 -9.53 19.37 3.53
C PHE A 340 -9.91 18.96 2.11
N PHE A 341 -10.93 18.14 1.97
CA PHE A 341 -11.33 17.52 0.72
C PHE A 341 -12.69 18.04 0.25
N SER A 342 -12.76 18.46 -1.02
CA SER A 342 -14.01 18.94 -1.62
C SER A 342 -14.66 17.86 -2.47
N ARG A 343 -15.85 17.41 -2.08
CA ARG A 343 -16.74 16.59 -2.92
C ARG A 343 -17.59 17.41 -3.89
N ARG A 344 -17.39 18.72 -3.92
CA ARG A 344 -18.13 19.60 -4.81
C ARG A 344 -17.68 19.38 -6.26
N ALA A 345 -18.59 19.67 -7.18
CA ALA A 345 -18.37 19.59 -8.63
C ALA A 345 -18.66 20.92 -9.35
N ASP A 346 -18.66 22.04 -8.61
CA ASP A 346 -18.97 23.36 -9.14
C ASP A 346 -17.73 24.24 -9.30
N MET A 347 -17.24 24.87 -8.23
CA MET A 347 -16.14 25.85 -8.26
C MET A 347 -15.35 25.85 -6.95
N PRO A 348 -14.20 26.57 -6.88
CA PRO A 348 -13.42 26.65 -5.66
C PRO A 348 -14.25 27.15 -4.47
N TYR A 349 -14.14 26.46 -3.34
CA TYR A 349 -14.94 26.74 -2.15
C TYR A 349 -14.07 27.30 -1.02
N ARG A 350 -14.50 28.40 -0.41
CA ARG A 350 -13.88 28.99 0.78
C ARG A 350 -14.42 28.32 2.03
N PHE A 351 -13.74 27.29 2.50
CA PHE A 351 -14.11 26.60 3.73
C PHE A 351 -13.53 27.36 4.94
N ARG A 352 -14.41 27.86 5.81
CA ARG A 352 -14.05 28.60 7.02
C ARG A 352 -14.20 27.69 8.23
N SER A 353 -13.15 27.55 9.03
CA SER A 353 -13.15 26.71 10.22
C SER A 353 -12.15 27.22 11.27
N SER A 354 -11.99 26.48 12.36
CA SER A 354 -10.98 26.68 13.40
C SER A 354 -10.45 25.32 13.86
N LEU A 355 -9.28 25.28 14.49
CA LEU A 355 -8.73 24.02 15.01
C LEU A 355 -9.66 23.41 16.10
N ALA A 356 -10.34 24.25 16.88
CA ALA A 356 -11.34 23.82 17.86
C ALA A 356 -12.50 23.04 17.23
N GLN A 357 -12.99 23.49 16.07
CA GLN A 357 -14.04 22.77 15.32
C GLN A 357 -13.56 21.42 14.76
N LEU A 358 -12.25 21.24 14.62
CA LEU A 358 -11.63 19.99 14.19
C LEU A 358 -11.22 19.09 15.37
N GLY A 359 -11.61 19.45 16.61
CA GLY A 359 -11.37 18.65 17.81
C GLY A 359 -10.05 18.93 18.52
N PHE A 360 -9.27 19.92 18.09
CA PHE A 360 -8.10 20.37 18.85
C PHE A 360 -8.55 21.20 20.04
N SER A 361 -7.95 21.00 21.20
CA SER A 361 -8.27 21.75 22.42
C SER A 361 -7.01 22.26 23.11
N GLY A 362 -7.18 23.20 24.03
CA GLY A 362 -6.08 23.77 24.81
C GLY A 362 -5.51 25.07 24.25
N SER A 363 -4.49 25.59 24.94
CA SER A 363 -3.82 26.86 24.63
C SER A 363 -2.61 26.73 23.72
N GLY A 364 -2.45 25.57 23.06
CA GLY A 364 -1.35 25.32 22.13
C GLY A 364 -1.44 26.28 20.94
N VAL A 365 -0.27 26.70 20.47
CA VAL A 365 -0.12 27.44 19.21
C VAL A 365 0.48 26.46 18.21
N TYR A 366 -0.06 26.43 17.00
CA TYR A 366 0.39 25.57 15.91
C TYR A 366 0.87 26.39 14.72
N GLU A 367 1.71 25.76 13.92
CA GLU A 367 2.04 26.18 12.57
C GLU A 367 1.61 25.07 11.61
N ALA A 368 1.13 25.45 10.43
CA ALA A 368 0.82 24.54 9.36
C ALA A 368 1.68 24.85 8.14
N GLN A 369 2.24 23.81 7.53
CA GLN A 369 2.81 23.87 6.20
C GLN A 369 1.82 23.25 5.21
N ASP A 370 1.43 24.01 4.19
CA ASP A 370 0.67 23.47 3.07
C ASP A 370 1.58 22.55 2.23
N VAL A 371 1.19 21.28 2.13
CA VAL A 371 2.02 20.21 1.58
C VAL A 371 2.30 20.39 0.09
N TYR A 372 1.36 20.99 -0.66
CA TYR A 372 1.51 21.18 -2.11
C TYR A 372 2.16 22.51 -2.49
N THR A 373 1.90 23.58 -1.73
CA THR A 373 2.40 24.93 -2.07
C THR A 373 3.65 25.31 -1.27
N GLY A 374 3.94 24.61 -0.17
CA GLY A 374 4.99 24.97 0.77
C GLY A 374 4.69 26.20 1.62
N GLY A 375 3.51 26.80 1.47
CA GLY A 375 3.11 27.98 2.24
C GLY A 375 2.99 27.68 3.74
N ILE A 376 3.48 28.60 4.57
CA ILE A 376 3.43 28.49 6.03
C ILE A 376 2.28 29.34 6.59
N ILE A 377 1.50 28.76 7.50
CA ILE A 377 0.44 29.41 8.27
C ILE A 377 0.82 29.33 9.74
N SER A 378 1.34 30.43 10.29
CA SER A 378 1.79 30.51 11.68
C SER A 378 0.70 31.03 12.63
N GLY A 379 0.86 30.73 13.93
CA GLY A 379 0.04 31.34 14.98
C GLY A 379 -1.38 30.78 15.09
N LEU A 380 -1.60 29.55 14.63
CA LEU A 380 -2.90 28.88 14.70
C LEU A 380 -3.20 28.48 16.14
N GLN A 381 -4.11 29.19 16.80
CA GLN A 381 -4.68 28.80 18.08
C GLN A 381 -5.99 28.05 17.87
N ALA A 382 -6.43 27.28 18.88
CA ALA A 382 -7.67 26.50 18.82
C ALA A 382 -8.87 27.32 18.29
N GLU A 383 -9.09 28.51 18.85
CA GLU A 383 -10.22 29.38 18.51
C GLU A 383 -9.98 30.32 17.31
N ALA A 384 -8.76 30.32 16.75
CA ALA A 384 -8.44 31.17 15.62
C ALA A 384 -9.15 30.67 14.35
N ASN A 385 -9.95 31.55 13.75
CA ASN A 385 -10.60 31.23 12.48
C ASN A 385 -9.59 31.29 11.34
N PHE A 386 -9.61 30.29 10.47
CA PHE A 386 -8.89 30.27 9.20
C PHE A 386 -9.83 30.01 8.02
N THR A 387 -9.32 30.19 6.81
CA THR A 387 -10.05 29.85 5.58
C THR A 387 -9.10 29.17 4.61
N VAL A 388 -9.53 28.03 4.07
CA VAL A 388 -8.85 27.31 2.99
C VAL A 388 -9.70 27.38 1.73
N ILE A 389 -9.05 27.53 0.57
CA ILE A 389 -9.72 27.52 -0.74
C ILE A 389 -9.49 26.16 -1.36
N ILE A 390 -10.56 25.39 -1.55
CA ILE A 390 -10.47 24.00 -2.02
C ILE A 390 -11.15 23.90 -3.39
N ASN A 391 -10.42 23.44 -4.39
CA ASN A 391 -10.96 23.23 -5.74
C ASN A 391 -11.93 22.04 -5.77
N PRO A 392 -12.90 21.99 -6.72
CA PRO A 392 -13.78 20.84 -6.91
C PRO A 392 -13.00 19.54 -7.11
N SER A 393 -13.40 18.46 -6.44
CA SER A 393 -12.68 17.18 -6.44
C SER A 393 -11.18 17.26 -6.09
N GLY A 394 -10.78 18.34 -5.41
CA GLY A 394 -9.41 18.61 -4.99
C GLY A 394 -9.27 18.67 -3.48
N VAL A 395 -8.03 18.93 -3.04
CA VAL A 395 -7.66 18.99 -1.63
C VAL A 395 -6.80 20.20 -1.31
N VAL A 396 -6.87 20.64 -0.06
CA VAL A 396 -5.79 21.36 0.63
C VAL A 396 -5.28 20.42 1.72
N MET A 397 -3.97 20.25 1.83
CA MET A 397 -3.37 19.38 2.85
C MET A 397 -2.36 20.16 3.68
N TRP A 398 -2.49 20.08 4.99
CA TRP A 398 -1.60 20.70 5.96
C TRP A 398 -0.83 19.65 6.74
N TYR A 399 0.47 19.88 6.90
CA TYR A 399 1.26 19.32 8.01
C TYR A 399 1.21 20.32 9.17
N LEU A 400 0.44 20.02 10.20
CA LEU A 400 0.18 20.86 11.36
C LEU A 400 1.04 20.39 12.54
N TYR A 401 1.77 21.29 13.20
CA TYR A 401 2.67 20.96 14.30
C TYR A 401 2.69 22.07 15.36
N PRO A 402 2.92 21.74 16.64
CA PRO A 402 2.94 22.73 17.71
C PRO A 402 4.19 23.64 17.60
N THR A 403 4.00 24.95 17.74
CA THR A 403 5.09 25.92 17.85
C THR A 403 5.50 26.00 19.33
N GLY A 404 6.45 25.17 19.77
CA GLY A 404 6.89 25.25 21.17
C GLY A 404 7.63 24.08 21.82
N GLU A 405 8.00 23.00 21.11
CA GLU A 405 8.95 22.02 21.67
C GLU A 405 10.34 22.09 21.00
N PRO A 406 11.42 21.87 21.78
CA PRO A 406 12.79 22.16 21.37
C PRO A 406 13.30 21.12 20.36
N GLU A 407 14.29 21.52 19.57
CA GLU A 407 15.18 20.62 18.83
C GLU A 407 15.67 19.48 19.74
N GLY A 408 15.02 18.32 19.65
CA GLY A 408 15.54 17.02 20.08
C GLY A 408 16.29 16.38 18.91
N PRO A 409 17.31 15.55 19.17
CA PRO A 409 18.42 15.34 18.25
C PRO A 409 17.96 14.78 16.91
N GLN A 410 18.49 15.35 15.83
CA GLN A 410 18.49 14.74 14.51
C GLN A 410 19.11 13.35 14.64
N LEU A 411 18.30 12.31 14.43
CA LEU A 411 18.77 10.96 14.16
C LEU A 411 18.82 10.75 12.65
#